data_AF-A0A640S2T1-F1
#
_entry.id   AF-A0A640S2T1-F1
#
_cell.length_a   1.000
_cell.length_b   1.000
_cell.length_c   1.000
_cell.angle_alpha   90.00
_cell.angle_beta   90.00
_cell.angle_gamma   90.00
#
_symmetry.space_group_name_H-M   'P 1'
#
loop_
_entity.id
_entity.type
_entity.pdbx_description
1 polymer ?
#
loop_
_entity_poly.entity_id
_entity_poly.type
_entity_poly.pdbx_seq_one_letter_code
_entity_poly.pdbx_strand_id
1 'polypeptide(L)'
;MVEDDPTAGRTPRDVLLESLLGRLREFVASPLTPGSQVLRGLLPPTEIDRGARAVLWDGQDLGTSYALEIPLLDDDGEEIPHDYFIAALRACVARRESLGPPFPDEGFAVPVRDARRHFLRTVDDPPLALADAVYLPLLSLGSANDPVHLSEDGEEEAGEGEWRLLGFMLVDERYARYYVRWTETGAVWGLDFCMRDEAGKVDSRGGTVNMIFPALVSSHDLERFRRPVSDIRCQAVYDLTAWC
;
A
#
# COMPACT_ATOMS: atom_id res chain seq x y z
N MET A 1 -28.10 4.93 -26.86
CA MET A 1 -26.88 5.56 -26.34
C MET A 1 -25.94 4.41 -26.05
N VAL A 2 -24.86 4.31 -26.81
CA VAL A 2 -23.82 3.31 -26.56
C VAL A 2 -23.02 3.87 -25.40
N GLU A 3 -23.00 3.17 -24.26
CA GLU A 3 -22.07 3.49 -23.18
C GLU A 3 -20.66 3.26 -23.74
N ASP A 4 -19.89 4.34 -23.89
CA ASP A 4 -18.48 4.27 -24.22
C ASP A 4 -17.79 3.54 -23.07
N ASP A 5 -17.32 2.32 -23.34
CA ASP A 5 -16.47 1.57 -22.44
C ASP A 5 -15.14 2.35 -22.26
N PRO A 6 -14.84 2.87 -21.06
CA PRO A 6 -13.64 3.68 -20.81
C PRO A 6 -12.32 2.89 -20.96
N THR A 7 -12.41 1.59 -21.24
CA THR A 7 -11.27 0.69 -21.49
C THR A 7 -11.04 0.40 -22.98
N ALA A 8 -11.94 0.82 -23.87
CA ALA A 8 -11.83 0.60 -25.32
C ALA A 8 -10.62 1.37 -25.91
N GLY A 9 -9.49 0.68 -26.04
CA GLY A 9 -8.26 1.21 -26.66
C GLY A 9 -7.02 1.23 -25.76
N ARG A 10 -7.11 0.80 -24.50
CA ARG A 10 -5.94 0.70 -23.61
C ARG A 10 -5.14 -0.55 -23.94
N THR A 11 -3.82 -0.42 -24.08
CA THR A 11 -2.95 -1.58 -24.18
C THR A 11 -2.78 -2.22 -22.79
N PRO A 12 -2.49 -3.54 -22.68
CA PRO A 12 -2.20 -4.16 -21.39
C PRO A 12 -1.12 -3.44 -20.58
N ARG A 13 -0.20 -2.78 -21.29
CA ARG A 13 0.86 -1.96 -20.72
C ARG A 13 0.37 -0.67 -20.08
N ASP A 14 -0.66 -0.03 -20.64
CA ASP A 14 -1.25 1.18 -20.09
C ASP A 14 -1.96 0.85 -18.76
N VAL A 15 -2.66 -0.29 -18.70
CA VAL A 15 -3.31 -0.79 -17.48
C VAL A 15 -2.29 -1.07 -16.38
N LEU A 16 -1.17 -1.73 -16.70
CA LEU A 16 -0.11 -1.99 -15.72
C LEU A 16 0.58 -0.70 -15.24
N LEU A 17 0.73 0.30 -16.10
CA LEU A 17 1.32 1.59 -15.74
C LEU A 17 0.38 2.40 -14.82
N GLU A 18 -0.93 2.34 -15.06
CA GLU A 18 -1.94 2.94 -14.18
C GLU A 18 -1.98 2.24 -12.81
N SER A 19 -1.95 0.90 -12.78
CA SER A 19 -1.82 0.12 -11.53
C SER A 19 -0.55 0.54 -10.77
N LEU A 20 0.58 0.68 -11.47
CA LEU A 20 1.82 1.16 -10.89
C LEU A 20 1.70 2.57 -10.31
N LEU A 21 1.03 3.50 -11.01
CA LEU A 21 0.80 4.85 -10.52
C LEU A 21 -0.05 4.87 -9.25
N GLY A 22 -1.08 4.02 -9.16
CA GLY A 22 -1.86 3.83 -7.93
C GLY A 22 -0.98 3.35 -6.78
N ARG A 23 -0.23 2.26 -7.00
CA ARG A 23 0.68 1.68 -6.00
C ARG A 23 1.73 2.67 -5.50
N LEU A 24 2.28 3.46 -6.41
CA LEU A 24 3.31 4.46 -6.12
C LEU A 24 2.79 5.71 -5.41
N ARG A 25 1.51 6.05 -5.52
CA ARG A 25 0.91 7.10 -4.69
C ARG A 25 0.83 6.67 -3.23
N GLU A 26 0.46 5.42 -3.00
CA GLU A 26 0.38 4.83 -1.66
C GLU A 26 1.78 4.65 -1.04
N PHE A 27 2.80 4.38 -1.86
CA PHE A 27 4.21 4.43 -1.48
C PHE A 27 4.64 5.77 -0.86
N VAL A 28 4.14 6.90 -1.38
CA VAL A 28 4.45 8.25 -0.87
C VAL A 28 3.79 8.50 0.48
N ALA A 29 2.64 7.88 0.74
CA ALA A 29 1.93 7.96 2.02
C ALA A 29 2.56 7.09 3.13
N SER A 30 3.36 6.09 2.75
CA SER A 30 4.14 5.28 3.71
C SER A 30 5.44 6.01 4.07
N PRO A 31 5.66 6.35 5.36
CA PRO A 31 6.82 7.13 5.77
C PRO A 31 8.09 6.35 5.50
N LEU A 32 8.78 6.74 4.44
CA LEU A 32 10.15 6.32 4.20
C LEU A 32 10.98 6.76 5.40
N THR A 33 11.71 5.81 5.97
CA THR A 33 12.60 5.99 7.13
C THR A 33 13.46 7.26 7.06
N PRO A 34 13.92 7.84 8.19
CA PRO A 34 14.73 9.05 8.22
C PRO A 34 15.90 8.99 7.19
N GLY A 35 15.99 9.98 6.29
CA GLY A 35 16.77 9.88 5.04
C GLY A 35 15.93 9.53 3.79
N SER A 36 14.62 9.76 3.91
CA SER A 36 13.51 9.41 3.03
C SER A 36 13.67 9.89 1.58
N GLN A 37 13.72 8.95 0.63
CA GLN A 37 13.75 9.26 -0.81
C GLN A 37 12.34 9.51 -1.37
N VAL A 38 11.96 10.75 -1.63
CA VAL A 38 10.69 11.12 -2.25
C VAL A 38 10.56 10.53 -3.65
N LEU A 39 9.41 9.93 -3.97
CA LEU A 39 9.05 9.62 -5.35
C LEU A 39 8.85 10.91 -6.13
N ARG A 40 9.74 11.16 -7.09
CA ARG A 40 9.75 12.36 -7.94
C ARG A 40 8.97 12.16 -9.23
N GLY A 41 8.82 10.92 -9.69
CA GLY A 41 8.06 10.62 -10.91
C GLY A 41 8.20 9.18 -11.37
N LEU A 42 7.58 8.90 -12.50
CA LEU A 42 7.62 7.60 -13.17
C LEU A 42 7.98 7.84 -14.63
N LEU A 43 8.95 7.09 -15.15
CA LEU A 43 9.23 7.05 -16.58
C LEU A 43 8.64 5.76 -17.16
N PRO A 44 7.96 5.85 -18.31
CA PRO A 44 7.47 4.67 -18.99
C PRO A 44 8.66 3.82 -19.46
N PRO A 45 8.43 2.53 -19.69
CA PRO A 45 9.48 1.68 -20.23
C PRO A 45 9.93 2.15 -21.62
N THR A 46 11.19 1.94 -21.99
CA THR A 46 11.74 2.46 -23.26
C THR A 46 11.90 1.41 -24.35
N GLU A 47 11.87 0.10 -24.03
CA GLU A 47 12.02 -1.03 -24.96
C GLU A 47 11.12 -2.21 -24.52
N ILE A 48 11.00 -3.26 -25.34
CA ILE A 48 10.14 -4.44 -25.08
C ILE A 48 10.52 -5.17 -23.78
N ASP A 49 11.79 -5.10 -23.36
CA ASP A 49 12.30 -5.85 -22.20
C ASP A 49 12.72 -4.97 -21.01
N ARG A 50 12.54 -3.65 -21.11
CA ARG A 50 12.85 -2.72 -20.01
C ARG A 50 11.59 -2.48 -19.19
N GLY A 51 11.72 -2.51 -17.87
CA GLY A 51 10.61 -2.28 -16.94
C GLY A 51 10.23 -0.81 -16.81
N ALA A 52 9.19 -0.51 -16.03
CA ALA A 52 8.88 0.86 -15.67
C ALA A 52 9.96 1.41 -14.72
N ARG A 53 10.09 2.74 -14.63
CA ARG A 53 11.20 3.36 -13.89
C ARG A 53 10.68 4.33 -12.84
N ALA A 54 10.86 3.98 -11.57
CA ALA A 54 10.53 4.86 -10.45
C ALA A 54 11.67 5.87 -10.24
N VAL A 55 11.38 7.16 -10.40
CA VAL A 55 12.34 8.26 -10.18
C VAL A 55 12.25 8.71 -8.74
N LEU A 56 13.37 8.66 -8.03
CA LEU A 56 13.49 8.95 -6.61
C LEU A 56 14.43 10.13 -6.37
N TRP A 57 14.18 10.87 -5.29
CA TRP A 57 14.89 12.10 -4.93
C TRP A 57 15.05 12.19 -3.41
N ASP A 58 16.17 12.69 -2.90
CA ASP A 58 16.42 12.80 -1.45
C ASP A 58 15.62 13.88 -0.71
N GLY A 59 14.77 14.64 -1.41
CA GLY A 59 13.98 15.72 -0.84
C GLY A 59 14.75 17.03 -0.61
N GLN A 60 16.04 17.09 -0.94
CA GLN A 60 16.91 18.25 -0.68
C GLN A 60 17.50 18.85 -1.98
N ASP A 61 18.14 18.03 -2.81
CA ASP A 61 18.81 18.49 -4.05
C ASP A 61 18.32 17.69 -5.26
N LEU A 62 17.72 18.36 -6.24
CA LEU A 62 17.22 17.70 -7.44
C LEU A 62 18.34 16.99 -8.24
N GLY A 63 19.60 17.37 -8.06
CA GLY A 63 20.77 16.72 -8.65
C GLY A 63 21.06 15.32 -8.08
N THR A 64 20.48 14.94 -6.95
CA THR A 64 20.66 13.61 -6.34
C THR A 64 19.66 12.58 -6.86
N SER A 65 18.78 13.00 -7.76
CA SER A 65 17.75 12.14 -8.34
C SER A 65 18.35 10.97 -9.11
N TYR A 66 17.67 9.84 -9.04
CA TYR A 66 18.01 8.64 -9.80
C TYR A 66 16.74 7.85 -10.10
N ALA A 67 16.80 6.96 -11.08
CA ALA A 67 15.69 6.07 -11.39
C ALA A 67 16.08 4.61 -11.11
N LEU A 68 15.11 3.83 -10.63
CA LEU A 68 15.21 2.38 -10.54
C LEU A 68 14.35 1.77 -11.63
N GLU A 69 14.95 0.95 -12.50
CA GLU A 69 14.18 0.12 -13.43
C GLU A 69 13.65 -1.11 -12.68
N ILE A 70 12.33 -1.22 -12.61
CA ILE A 70 11.60 -2.22 -11.83
C ILE A 70 10.62 -3.01 -12.72
N PRO A 71 10.42 -4.30 -12.46
CA PRO A 71 9.47 -5.11 -13.21
C PRO A 71 8.04 -4.74 -12.81
N LEU A 72 7.10 -4.94 -13.74
CA LEU A 72 5.66 -4.76 -13.49
C LEU A 72 4.97 -6.07 -13.07
N LEU A 73 5.54 -7.20 -13.49
CA LEU A 73 5.04 -8.56 -13.26
C LEU A 73 6.16 -9.38 -12.62
N ASP A 74 5.81 -10.48 -11.95
CA ASP A 74 6.78 -11.44 -11.46
C ASP A 74 7.38 -12.30 -12.58
N ASP A 75 8.22 -13.28 -12.21
CA ASP A 75 8.86 -14.21 -13.15
C ASP A 75 7.86 -15.12 -13.89
N ASP A 76 6.66 -15.33 -13.34
CA ASP A 76 5.58 -16.11 -13.95
C ASP A 76 4.65 -15.24 -14.83
N GLY A 77 4.84 -13.93 -14.83
CA GLY A 77 4.02 -12.98 -15.57
C GLY A 77 2.75 -12.56 -14.82
N GLU A 78 2.66 -12.84 -13.52
CA GLU A 78 1.54 -12.49 -12.66
C GLU A 78 1.73 -11.11 -12.02
N GLU A 79 0.61 -10.52 -11.58
CA GLU A 79 0.64 -9.24 -10.89
C GLU A 79 1.23 -9.41 -9.48
N ILE A 80 2.31 -8.68 -9.19
CA ILE A 80 2.97 -8.70 -7.89
C ILE A 80 2.02 -8.11 -6.84
N PRO A 81 1.79 -8.74 -5.67
CA PRO A 81 1.01 -8.15 -4.59
C PRO A 81 1.51 -6.74 -4.21
N HIS A 82 0.58 -5.80 -3.96
CA HIS A 82 0.92 -4.41 -3.70
C HIS A 82 1.95 -4.24 -2.56
N ASP A 83 1.72 -4.91 -1.45
CA ASP A 83 2.58 -4.90 -0.26
C ASP A 83 3.99 -5.41 -0.55
N TYR A 84 4.08 -6.48 -1.33
CA TYR A 84 5.35 -7.09 -1.70
C TYR A 84 6.11 -6.16 -2.64
N PHE A 85 5.38 -5.49 -3.54
CA PHE A 85 5.92 -4.48 -4.43
C PHE A 85 6.55 -3.31 -3.65
N ILE A 86 5.84 -2.75 -2.67
CA ILE A 86 6.32 -1.64 -1.84
C ILE A 86 7.54 -2.05 -1.00
N ALA A 87 7.49 -3.24 -0.39
CA ALA A 87 8.59 -3.76 0.40
C ALA A 87 9.85 -4.01 -0.45
N ALA A 88 9.69 -4.59 -1.63
CA ALA A 88 10.78 -4.80 -2.59
C ALA A 88 11.37 -3.48 -3.09
N LEU A 89 10.53 -2.47 -3.37
CA LEU A 89 11.00 -1.15 -3.77
C LEU A 89 11.87 -0.50 -2.68
N ARG A 90 11.42 -0.52 -1.41
CA ARG A 90 12.22 0.01 -0.29
C ARG A 90 13.53 -0.75 -0.10
N ALA A 91 13.53 -2.07 -0.28
CA ALA A 91 14.75 -2.86 -0.22
C ALA A 91 15.77 -2.45 -1.30
N CYS A 92 15.30 -2.22 -2.53
CA CYS A 92 16.13 -1.69 -3.61
C CYS A 92 16.69 -0.29 -3.28
N VAL A 93 15.88 0.59 -2.70
CA VAL A 93 16.32 1.93 -2.26
C VAL A 93 17.41 1.84 -1.20
N ALA A 94 17.20 1.02 -0.16
CA ALA A 94 18.17 0.81 0.92
C ALA A 94 19.50 0.23 0.42
N ARG A 95 19.48 -0.44 -0.74
CA ARG A 95 20.63 -1.11 -1.36
C ARG A 95 21.11 -0.43 -2.64
N ARG A 96 20.71 0.82 -2.91
CA ARG A 96 21.02 1.58 -4.13
C ARG A 96 22.46 1.38 -4.63
N GLU A 97 23.45 1.54 -3.75
CA GLU A 97 24.86 1.48 -4.15
C GLU A 97 25.34 0.07 -4.55
N SER A 98 24.62 -0.96 -4.13
CA SER A 98 24.91 -2.35 -4.48
C SER A 98 24.19 -2.84 -5.75
N LEU A 99 23.30 -2.03 -6.34
CA LEU A 99 22.60 -2.36 -7.59
C LEU A 99 23.50 -2.27 -8.83
N GLY A 100 24.78 -1.93 -8.65
CA GLY A 100 25.72 -1.72 -9.75
C GLY A 100 25.64 -0.31 -10.34
N PRO A 101 26.48 0.01 -11.34
CA PRO A 101 26.51 1.32 -11.96
C PRO A 101 25.20 1.60 -12.71
N PRO A 102 24.84 2.87 -12.93
CA PRO A 102 23.75 3.23 -13.82
C PRO A 102 23.97 2.69 -15.25
N PHE A 103 22.89 2.52 -16.01
CA PHE A 103 22.95 2.18 -17.42
C PHE A 103 23.77 3.25 -18.18
N PRO A 104 24.76 2.84 -18.98
CA PRO A 104 25.74 3.75 -19.57
C PRO A 104 25.16 4.66 -20.67
N ASP A 105 24.09 4.23 -21.35
CA ASP A 105 23.55 4.86 -22.55
C ASP A 105 22.12 5.39 -22.39
N GLU A 106 21.75 5.82 -21.19
CA GLU A 106 20.40 6.38 -20.97
C GLU A 106 20.30 7.81 -21.51
N GLY A 107 19.30 8.06 -22.36
CA GLY A 107 19.00 9.38 -22.92
C GLY A 107 18.32 10.35 -21.94
N PHE A 108 18.12 9.95 -20.68
CA PHE A 108 17.50 10.78 -19.66
C PHE A 108 18.54 11.52 -18.83
N ALA A 109 18.17 12.71 -18.35
CA ALA A 109 18.99 13.51 -17.45
C ALA A 109 19.15 12.92 -16.02
N VAL A 110 18.54 11.76 -15.74
CA VAL A 110 18.63 11.06 -14.46
C VAL A 110 19.32 9.70 -14.63
N PRO A 111 20.28 9.34 -13.77
CA PRO A 111 20.94 8.03 -13.83
C PRO A 111 19.92 6.93 -13.50
N VAL A 112 19.78 5.95 -14.40
CA VAL A 112 18.90 4.79 -14.21
C VAL A 112 19.72 3.59 -13.78
N ARG A 113 19.33 2.90 -12.71
CA ARG A 113 19.98 1.66 -12.25
C ARG A 113 19.07 0.45 -12.47
N ASP A 114 19.65 -0.69 -12.82
CA ASP A 114 18.92 -1.96 -12.97
C ASP A 114 18.58 -2.54 -11.59
N ALA A 115 17.31 -2.48 -11.19
CA ALA A 115 16.85 -3.08 -9.94
C ALA A 115 16.13 -4.41 -10.17
N ARG A 116 15.88 -4.83 -11.42
CA ARG A 116 14.91 -5.88 -11.75
C ARG A 116 15.16 -7.19 -11.02
N ARG A 117 16.38 -7.71 -11.14
CA ARG A 117 16.76 -8.98 -10.51
C ARG A 117 16.70 -8.92 -8.99
N HIS A 118 17.08 -7.80 -8.38
CA HIS A 118 17.01 -7.66 -6.94
C HIS A 118 15.57 -7.53 -6.46
N PHE A 119 14.76 -6.78 -7.19
CA PHE A 119 13.35 -6.59 -6.95
C PHE A 119 12.61 -7.93 -6.92
N LEU A 120 12.71 -8.72 -7.99
CA LEU A 120 12.05 -10.03 -8.10
C LEU A 120 12.46 -10.99 -6.98
N ARG A 121 13.77 -11.09 -6.69
CA ARG A 121 14.27 -11.88 -5.54
C ARG A 121 13.73 -11.44 -4.18
N THR A 122 13.33 -10.18 -4.06
CA THR A 122 12.80 -9.64 -2.81
C THR A 122 11.29 -9.85 -2.71
N VAL A 123 10.59 -9.96 -3.83
CA VAL A 123 9.16 -10.29 -3.86
C VAL A 123 8.88 -11.68 -3.26
N ASP A 124 9.80 -12.63 -3.41
CA ASP A 124 9.66 -13.99 -2.85
C ASP A 124 9.69 -14.03 -1.30
N ASP A 125 10.44 -13.12 -0.66
CA ASP A 125 10.53 -12.99 0.80
C ASP A 125 10.70 -11.51 1.18
N PRO A 126 9.61 -10.72 1.11
CA PRO A 126 9.68 -9.28 1.26
C PRO A 126 10.04 -8.91 2.70
N PRO A 127 10.97 -7.96 2.91
CA PRO A 127 11.35 -7.49 4.24
C PRO A 127 10.28 -6.52 4.77
N LEU A 128 9.14 -7.07 5.13
CA LEU A 128 8.01 -6.34 5.69
C LEU A 128 8.39 -5.78 7.07
N ALA A 129 8.03 -4.53 7.28
CA ALA A 129 8.18 -3.78 8.52
C ALA A 129 6.81 -3.61 9.18
N LEU A 130 6.81 -3.36 10.49
CA LEU A 130 5.56 -3.10 11.25
C LEU A 130 4.73 -1.97 10.64
N ALA A 131 5.37 -0.99 9.99
CA ALA A 131 4.67 0.05 9.26
C ALA A 131 3.78 -0.53 8.13
N ASP A 132 4.22 -1.56 7.41
CA ASP A 132 3.41 -2.15 6.33
C ASP A 132 2.17 -2.84 6.89
N ALA A 133 2.34 -3.62 7.96
CA ALA A 133 1.21 -4.25 8.66
C ALA A 133 0.17 -3.22 9.13
N VAL A 134 0.61 -1.99 9.45
CA VAL A 134 -0.25 -0.88 9.87
C VAL A 134 -0.91 -0.17 8.70
N TYR A 135 -0.17 0.12 7.64
CA TYR A 135 -0.66 0.96 6.53
C TYR A 135 -1.53 0.18 5.52
N LEU A 136 -1.29 -1.11 5.30
CA LEU A 136 -1.99 -1.90 4.27
C LEU A 136 -3.49 -2.12 4.55
N PRO A 137 -3.92 -2.35 5.80
CA PRO A 137 -5.33 -2.32 6.18
C PRO A 137 -6.02 -0.97 5.86
N LEU A 138 -5.27 0.13 5.83
CA LEU A 138 -5.81 1.47 5.59
C LEU A 138 -6.10 1.72 4.11
N LEU A 139 -5.23 1.20 3.24
CA LEU A 139 -5.42 1.21 1.77
C LEU A 139 -6.61 0.36 1.33
N SER A 140 -6.97 -0.63 2.15
CA SER A 140 -8.08 -1.55 1.94
C SER A 140 -9.47 -0.94 2.24
N LEU A 141 -9.51 0.19 2.96
CA LEU A 141 -10.74 0.83 3.42
C LEU A 141 -11.36 1.79 2.37
N GLY A 142 -11.02 1.64 1.10
CA GLY A 142 -11.58 2.47 0.01
C GLY A 142 -10.96 3.87 -0.08
N SER A 143 -11.26 4.56 -1.19
CA SER A 143 -10.65 5.84 -1.58
C SER A 143 -10.91 6.98 -0.59
N ALA A 144 -11.94 6.89 0.26
CA ALA A 144 -12.25 7.87 1.29
C ALA A 144 -11.22 7.93 2.44
N ASN A 145 -10.29 6.97 2.51
CA ASN A 145 -9.18 6.96 3.45
C ASN A 145 -7.84 7.38 2.81
N ASP A 146 -7.87 7.82 1.55
CA ASP A 146 -6.74 8.50 0.91
C ASP A 146 -6.47 9.83 1.65
N PRO A 147 -5.25 10.10 2.15
CA PRO A 147 -4.93 11.31 2.92
C PRO A 147 -5.19 12.65 2.19
N VAL A 148 -5.63 12.64 0.94
CA VAL A 148 -5.81 13.81 0.07
C VAL A 148 -7.13 14.56 0.32
N HIS A 149 -8.16 13.92 0.92
CA HIS A 149 -9.49 14.54 1.08
C HIS A 149 -9.88 14.80 2.54
N LEU A 150 -9.16 15.72 3.18
CA LEU A 150 -9.64 16.46 4.36
C LEU A 150 -10.22 17.83 3.95
N SER A 151 -11.04 17.88 2.89
CA SER A 151 -11.77 19.09 2.54
C SER A 151 -13.03 19.18 3.40
N GLU A 152 -13.12 20.19 4.26
CA GLU A 152 -14.25 20.46 5.15
C GLU A 152 -15.57 20.80 4.42
N ASP A 153 -15.55 20.93 3.08
CA ASP A 153 -16.67 21.42 2.25
C ASP A 153 -17.17 20.43 1.18
N GLY A 154 -16.82 19.15 1.26
CA GLY A 154 -17.34 18.14 0.32
C GLY A 154 -18.73 17.66 0.73
N GLU A 155 -19.78 18.06 0.00
CA GLU A 155 -21.09 17.40 0.11
C GLU A 155 -20.91 15.90 -0.19
N GLU A 156 -20.99 15.06 0.85
CA GLU A 156 -20.94 13.61 0.75
C GLU A 156 -22.14 13.15 -0.09
N GLU A 157 -21.90 12.69 -1.32
CA GLU A 157 -22.91 11.90 -2.02
C GLU A 157 -23.24 10.70 -1.14
N ALA A 158 -24.51 10.59 -0.74
CA ALA A 158 -25.04 9.52 0.10
C ALA A 158 -25.05 8.18 -0.68
N GLY A 159 -23.86 7.62 -0.90
CA GLY A 159 -23.67 6.20 -1.21
C GLY A 159 -23.85 5.37 0.06
N GLU A 160 -24.01 4.05 -0.14
CA GLU A 160 -24.10 3.04 0.92
C GLU A 160 -23.06 3.29 2.04
N GLY A 161 -23.40 2.97 3.30
CA GLY A 161 -22.49 3.22 4.43
C GLY A 161 -21.07 2.71 4.16
N GLU A 162 -20.07 3.47 4.62
CA GLU A 162 -18.66 3.19 4.38
C GLU A 162 -17.89 3.13 5.69
N TRP A 163 -16.79 2.38 5.67
CA TRP A 163 -15.85 2.31 6.77
C TRP A 163 -14.77 3.39 6.62
N ARG A 164 -14.59 4.21 7.66
CA ARG A 164 -13.50 5.19 7.74
C ARG A 164 -12.54 4.86 8.86
N LEU A 165 -11.26 4.82 8.55
CA LEU A 165 -10.22 4.74 9.56
C LEU A 165 -10.08 6.10 10.27
N LEU A 166 -10.12 6.10 11.59
CA LEU A 166 -9.81 7.26 12.42
C LEU A 166 -8.36 7.26 12.94
N GLY A 167 -7.74 6.09 13.02
CA GLY A 167 -6.35 5.91 13.42
C GLY A 167 -6.08 4.51 13.92
N PHE A 168 -4.88 4.29 14.45
CA PHE A 168 -4.49 3.02 15.06
C PHE A 168 -3.72 3.23 16.36
N MET A 169 -3.65 2.18 17.17
CA MET A 169 -2.81 2.11 18.37
C MET A 169 -2.11 0.76 18.40
N LEU A 170 -0.80 0.76 18.58
CA LEU A 170 -0.07 -0.48 18.87
C LEU A 170 -0.44 -0.94 20.28
N VAL A 171 -1.09 -2.10 20.39
CA VAL A 171 -1.51 -2.66 21.68
C VAL A 171 -0.34 -3.35 22.35
N ASP A 172 0.40 -4.15 21.58
CA ASP A 172 1.66 -4.77 21.97
C ASP A 172 2.52 -5.09 20.71
N GLU A 173 3.54 -5.94 20.86
CA GLU A 173 4.44 -6.33 19.76
C GLU A 173 3.79 -7.23 18.69
N ARG A 174 2.61 -7.78 18.98
CA ARG A 174 1.87 -8.74 18.14
C ARG A 174 0.60 -8.14 17.54
N TYR A 175 -0.04 -7.18 18.20
CA TYR A 175 -1.36 -6.68 17.78
C TYR A 175 -1.46 -5.16 17.70
N ALA A 176 -2.18 -4.68 16.69
CA ALA A 176 -2.60 -3.29 16.55
C ALA A 176 -4.13 -3.18 16.63
N ARG A 177 -4.60 -2.13 17.29
CA ARG A 177 -6.00 -1.73 17.32
C ARG A 177 -6.25 -0.65 16.27
N TYR A 178 -7.17 -0.91 15.35
CA TYR A 178 -7.64 0.06 14.37
C TYR A 178 -8.95 0.66 14.85
N TYR A 179 -9.03 1.98 14.87
CA TYR A 179 -10.26 2.70 15.17
C TYR A 179 -10.95 3.00 13.86
N VAL A 180 -12.13 2.42 13.68
CA VAL A 180 -12.92 2.58 12.47
C VAL A 180 -14.29 3.14 12.80
N ARG A 181 -14.79 4.00 11.91
CA ARG A 181 -16.12 4.61 11.98
C ARG A 181 -16.97 4.09 10.84
N TRP A 182 -18.18 3.62 11.15
CA TRP A 182 -19.21 3.41 10.13
C TRP A 182 -19.90 4.74 9.84
N THR A 183 -19.88 5.22 8.60
CA THR A 183 -20.38 6.57 8.26
C THR A 183 -21.88 6.71 8.49
N GLU A 184 -22.67 5.66 8.24
CA GLU A 184 -24.13 5.70 8.35
C GLU A 184 -24.60 5.91 9.81
N THR A 185 -23.96 5.24 10.77
CA THR A 185 -24.36 5.29 12.19
C THR A 185 -23.47 6.21 13.03
N GLY A 186 -22.31 6.60 12.51
CA GLY A 186 -21.26 7.28 13.26
C GLY A 186 -20.61 6.44 14.35
N ALA A 187 -20.94 5.15 14.45
CA ALA A 187 -20.40 4.27 15.47
C ALA A 187 -18.90 4.06 15.27
N VAL A 188 -18.13 4.19 16.35
CA VAL A 188 -16.69 3.97 16.35
C VAL A 188 -16.37 2.67 17.06
N TRP A 189 -15.62 1.80 16.40
CA TRP A 189 -15.21 0.49 16.92
C TRP A 189 -13.69 0.34 16.87
N GLY A 190 -13.15 -0.34 17.88
CA GLY A 190 -11.75 -0.75 17.92
C GLY A 190 -11.62 -2.19 17.43
N LEU A 191 -10.80 -2.44 16.41
CA LEU A 191 -10.58 -3.77 15.86
C LEU A 191 -9.13 -4.18 16.09
N ASP A 192 -8.92 -5.25 16.84
CA ASP A 192 -7.58 -5.78 17.12
C ASP A 192 -7.19 -6.81 16.06
N PHE A 193 -6.07 -6.58 15.36
CA PHE A 193 -5.52 -7.48 14.34
C PHE A 193 -4.08 -7.88 14.67
N CYS A 194 -3.65 -9.07 14.21
CA CYS A 194 -2.23 -9.44 14.27
C CYS A 194 -1.42 -8.63 13.27
N MET A 195 -0.24 -8.20 13.70
CA MET A 195 0.80 -7.61 12.85
C MET A 195 1.85 -8.66 12.45
N ARG A 196 1.76 -9.88 13.00
CA ARG A 196 2.73 -10.96 12.79
C ARG A 196 2.04 -12.30 12.62
N ASP A 197 2.62 -13.14 11.78
CA ASP A 197 2.19 -14.52 11.55
C ASP A 197 2.66 -15.47 12.67
N GLU A 198 2.29 -16.76 12.57
CA GLU A 198 2.71 -17.81 13.52
C GLU A 198 4.24 -17.98 13.59
N ALA A 199 4.96 -17.68 12.51
CA ALA A 199 6.42 -17.73 12.44
C ALA A 199 7.08 -16.47 13.02
N GLY A 200 6.28 -15.47 13.46
CA GLY A 200 6.75 -14.20 13.99
C GLY A 200 7.22 -13.19 12.93
N LYS A 201 7.05 -13.51 11.64
CA LYS A 201 7.29 -12.56 10.55
C LYS A 201 6.16 -11.53 10.53
N VAL A 202 6.46 -10.32 10.05
CA VAL A 202 5.43 -9.31 9.87
C VAL A 202 4.43 -9.81 8.85
N ASP A 203 3.15 -9.84 9.22
CA ASP A 203 2.09 -10.25 8.32
C ASP A 203 1.49 -9.01 7.66
N SER A 204 1.72 -8.89 6.35
CA SER A 204 1.19 -7.84 5.51
C SER A 204 -0.06 -8.25 4.76
N ARG A 205 -0.57 -9.48 4.96
CA ARG A 205 -1.76 -10.00 4.29
C ARG A 205 -2.99 -9.19 4.70
N GLY A 206 -3.12 -8.01 4.11
CA GLY A 206 -4.33 -7.19 4.03
C GLY A 206 -5.48 -7.93 3.34
N GLY A 207 -5.29 -9.19 2.91
CA GLY A 207 -6.38 -10.10 2.57
C GLY A 207 -7.35 -10.31 3.72
N THR A 208 -6.88 -10.43 4.97
CA THR A 208 -7.83 -10.60 6.09
C THR A 208 -8.65 -9.33 6.29
N VAL A 209 -8.05 -8.15 6.12
CA VAL A 209 -8.75 -6.86 6.29
C VAL A 209 -9.70 -6.54 5.12
N ASN A 210 -9.28 -6.75 3.87
CA ASN A 210 -10.13 -6.63 2.68
C ASN A 210 -11.30 -7.61 2.70
N MET A 211 -11.13 -8.79 3.29
CA MET A 211 -12.22 -9.76 3.49
C MET A 211 -13.09 -9.42 4.71
N ILE A 212 -12.48 -8.90 5.77
CA ILE A 212 -13.15 -8.62 7.04
C ILE A 212 -14.06 -7.42 6.88
N PHE A 213 -13.61 -6.26 6.40
CA PHE A 213 -14.45 -5.06 6.43
C PHE A 213 -15.79 -5.21 5.68
N PRO A 214 -15.85 -5.78 4.47
CA PRO A 214 -17.12 -6.12 3.81
C PRO A 214 -17.94 -7.16 4.59
N ALA A 215 -17.30 -8.15 5.20
CA ALA A 215 -17.97 -9.11 6.08
C ALA A 215 -18.51 -8.45 7.37
N LEU A 216 -17.87 -7.40 7.88
CA LEU A 216 -18.32 -6.63 9.04
C LEU A 216 -19.57 -5.80 8.74
N VAL A 217 -19.71 -5.28 7.50
CA VAL A 217 -20.94 -4.57 7.05
C VAL A 217 -22.15 -5.51 7.08
N SER A 218 -21.94 -6.76 6.66
CA SER A 218 -23.01 -7.73 6.45
C SER A 218 -23.28 -8.62 7.67
N SER A 219 -22.34 -8.76 8.60
CA SER A 219 -22.46 -9.69 9.72
C SER A 219 -22.83 -8.98 11.03
N HIS A 220 -24.04 -9.29 11.52
CA HIS A 220 -24.45 -9.02 12.90
C HIS A 220 -23.68 -9.88 13.94
N ASP A 221 -22.61 -10.57 13.53
CA ASP A 221 -21.86 -11.54 14.35
C ASP A 221 -20.59 -10.95 14.99
N LEU A 222 -20.29 -9.66 14.78
CA LEU A 222 -19.19 -8.94 15.46
C LEU A 222 -19.23 -9.10 16.98
N GLU A 223 -20.43 -9.12 17.57
CA GLU A 223 -20.59 -9.28 19.02
C GLU A 223 -19.96 -10.57 19.57
N ARG A 224 -19.79 -11.61 18.75
CA ARG A 224 -19.10 -12.85 19.17
C ARG A 224 -17.61 -12.64 19.43
N PHE A 225 -17.02 -11.64 18.80
CA PHE A 225 -15.61 -11.27 18.94
C PHE A 225 -15.40 -10.13 19.94
N ARG A 226 -16.46 -9.69 20.64
CA ARG A 226 -16.37 -8.56 21.55
C ARG A 226 -15.44 -8.84 22.71
N ARG A 227 -14.45 -7.96 22.89
CA ARG A 227 -13.54 -8.00 24.04
C ARG A 227 -14.22 -7.35 25.26
N PRO A 228 -14.03 -7.91 26.47
CA PRO A 228 -14.49 -7.30 27.72
C PRO A 228 -13.53 -6.19 28.18
N VAL A 229 -13.19 -5.26 27.28
CA VAL A 229 -12.30 -4.12 27.55
C VAL A 229 -13.02 -2.83 27.22
N SER A 230 -12.76 -1.79 28.01
CA SER A 230 -13.28 -0.45 27.76
C SER A 230 -12.16 0.43 27.19
N ASP A 231 -12.47 1.16 26.14
CA ASP A 231 -11.58 2.13 25.51
C ASP A 231 -12.40 3.39 25.22
N ILE A 232 -11.98 4.53 25.78
CA ILE A 232 -12.74 5.80 25.71
C ILE A 232 -12.89 6.35 24.28
N ARG A 233 -12.13 5.82 23.32
CA ARG A 233 -12.13 6.27 21.92
C ARG A 233 -13.16 5.55 21.05
N CYS A 234 -13.78 4.47 21.54
CA CYS A 234 -14.71 3.66 20.77
C CYS A 234 -15.83 3.07 21.64
N GLN A 235 -16.92 2.65 21.01
CA GLN A 235 -18.07 2.06 21.71
C GLN A 235 -17.82 0.62 22.17
N ALA A 236 -17.06 -0.13 21.37
CA ALA A 236 -16.72 -1.52 21.62
C ALA A 236 -15.39 -1.85 20.96
N VAL A 237 -14.74 -2.89 21.50
CA VAL A 237 -13.51 -3.46 20.96
C VAL A 237 -13.81 -4.90 20.54
N TYR A 238 -13.35 -5.29 19.36
CA TYR A 238 -13.50 -6.62 18.80
C TYR A 238 -12.14 -7.26 18.53
N ASP A 239 -12.01 -8.53 18.88
CA ASP A 239 -10.81 -9.35 18.71
C ASP A 239 -10.87 -10.11 17.39
N LEU A 240 -10.15 -9.63 16.39
CA LEU A 240 -10.05 -10.28 15.08
C LEU A 240 -8.70 -10.99 14.90
N THR A 241 -7.97 -11.19 15.99
CA THR A 241 -6.66 -11.86 15.98
C THR A 241 -6.76 -13.36 15.65
N ALA A 242 -7.94 -13.96 15.81
CA ALA A 242 -8.20 -15.35 15.43
C ALA A 242 -8.42 -15.56 13.92
N TRP A 243 -8.40 -14.48 13.13
CA TRP A 243 -8.46 -14.52 11.67
C TRP A 243 -7.06 -14.45 11.03
N CYS A 244 -6.04 -14.46 11.90
CA CYS A 244 -4.69 -14.90 11.63
C CYS A 244 -4.68 -16.45 11.83
#